data_AF-A0A8S3KFC4-F1
#
_entry.id   AF-A0A8S3KFC4-F1
#
_cell.length_a   1.000
_cell.length_b   1.000
_cell.length_c   1.000
_cell.angle_alpha   90.00
_cell.angle_beta   90.00
_cell.angle_gamma   90.00
#
_symmetry.space_group_name_H-M   'P 1'
#
loop_
_entity.id
_entity.type
_entity.pdbx_description
1 polymer ?
#
loop_
_entity_poly.entity_id
_entity_poly.type
_entity_poly.pdbx_seq_one_letter_code
_entity_poly.pdbx_strand_id
1 'polypeptide(L)'
;NPTNEVRLLPKGIILGTTTIPTLSFKKDPDIDYSLAQKNICNLIQPITNSEQKDKVKSVLDKHAKLFDTTKPTIVINVKPHAIKTLDYPPPSSKPYYSTPAKQDAMYKITQELLQFALIRPSYSPYAAPALLVAKHDCTWRMVVDYKKLNNITI
;
A
#
# COMPACT_ATOMS: atom_id res chain seq x y z
N ASN A 1 0.07 15.59 23.48
CA ASN A 1 -0.53 14.37 24.07
C ASN A 1 -1.86 14.05 23.41
N PRO A 2 -1.90 13.28 22.32
CA PRO A 2 -3.16 12.79 21.80
C PRO A 2 -3.58 11.57 22.62
N THR A 3 -4.84 11.59 23.01
CA THR A 3 -5.49 10.69 23.97
C THR A 3 -5.56 9.26 23.42
N ASN A 4 -4.98 8.32 24.17
CA ASN A 4 -5.09 6.86 23.95
C ASN A 4 -6.51 6.37 24.28
N GLU A 5 -7.51 6.73 23.49
CA GLU A 5 -8.81 6.06 23.58
C GLU A 5 -8.74 4.72 22.82
N VAL A 6 -8.62 3.63 23.60
CA VAL A 6 -8.68 2.26 23.13
C VAL A 6 -10.10 1.97 22.64
N ARG A 7 -10.31 2.04 21.33
CA ARG A 7 -11.62 1.77 20.71
C ARG A 7 -11.77 0.27 20.44
N LEU A 8 -12.53 -0.42 21.29
CA LEU A 8 -12.96 -1.81 21.05
C LEU A 8 -13.89 -1.84 19.84
N LEU A 9 -13.57 -2.67 18.83
CA LEU A 9 -14.38 -2.80 17.62
C LEU A 9 -15.56 -3.76 17.86
N PRO A 10 -16.79 -3.41 17.46
CA PRO A 10 -17.95 -4.29 17.59
C PRO A 10 -17.81 -5.53 16.70
N LYS A 11 -18.39 -6.66 17.16
CA LYS A 11 -18.43 -7.94 16.42
C LYS A 11 -19.28 -7.81 15.15
N GLY A 12 -18.86 -8.45 14.05
CA GLY A 12 -19.70 -8.70 12.88
C GLY A 12 -19.43 -7.85 11.62
N ILE A 13 -18.69 -6.74 11.70
CA ILE A 13 -18.21 -6.01 10.51
C ILE A 13 -16.82 -5.45 10.81
N ILE A 14 -15.79 -5.97 10.16
CA ILE A 14 -14.51 -5.26 10.07
C ILE A 14 -14.67 -4.24 8.96
N LEU A 15 -15.16 -3.05 9.31
CA LEU A 15 -14.73 -1.89 8.54
C LEU A 15 -13.21 -1.92 8.64
N GLY A 16 -12.47 -2.08 7.53
CA GLY A 16 -11.08 -1.67 7.53
C GLY A 16 -11.12 -0.25 8.07
N THR A 17 -10.67 -0.04 9.32
CA THR A 17 -11.23 1.00 10.21
C THR A 17 -11.00 2.40 9.63
N THR A 18 -11.95 2.78 8.77
CA THR A 18 -12.17 4.10 8.21
C THR A 18 -13.30 4.76 8.99
N THR A 19 -13.40 4.47 10.29
CA THR A 19 -13.91 5.44 11.26
C THR A 19 -12.76 6.33 11.73
N ILE A 20 -12.12 7.00 10.77
CA ILE A 20 -11.51 8.31 10.99
C ILE A 20 -12.03 9.17 9.83
N PRO A 21 -12.59 10.37 10.10
CA PRO A 21 -12.97 11.32 9.06
C PRO A 21 -11.77 11.47 8.15
N THR A 22 -11.94 11.21 6.86
CA THR A 22 -11.00 11.53 5.79
C THR A 22 -9.55 11.48 6.29
N LEU A 23 -8.90 10.31 6.23
CA LEU A 23 -7.45 10.33 6.03
C LEU A 23 -7.29 11.23 4.80
N SER A 24 -7.04 12.51 5.05
CA SER A 24 -6.67 13.48 4.06
C SER A 24 -5.31 12.99 3.63
N PHE A 25 -5.30 11.96 2.78
CA PHE A 25 -4.22 11.73 1.85
C PHE A 25 -3.90 13.12 1.33
N LYS A 26 -2.72 13.63 1.71
CA LYS A 26 -2.38 15.03 1.45
C LYS A 26 -2.70 15.27 -0.02
N LYS A 27 -3.51 16.32 -0.24
CA LYS A 27 -3.89 16.80 -1.56
C LYS A 27 -2.62 16.86 -2.41
N ASP A 28 -2.63 16.06 -3.47
CA ASP A 28 -1.56 15.83 -4.45
C ASP A 28 -0.13 15.74 -3.87
N PRO A 29 0.52 14.56 -3.90
CA PRO A 29 1.95 14.53 -3.63
C PRO A 29 2.67 15.49 -4.58
N ASP A 30 3.67 16.25 -4.09
CA ASP A 30 4.59 16.97 -4.97
C ASP A 30 5.11 16.00 -6.03
N ILE A 31 4.76 16.25 -7.29
CA ILE A 31 5.09 15.39 -8.42
C ILE A 31 6.54 15.67 -8.81
N ASP A 32 7.34 14.62 -8.91
CA ASP A 32 8.66 14.73 -9.53
C ASP A 32 8.52 14.70 -11.06
N TYR A 33 8.34 15.88 -11.66
CA TYR A 33 8.21 16.03 -13.11
C TYR A 33 9.47 15.57 -13.87
N SER A 34 10.66 15.63 -13.25
CA SER A 34 11.91 15.21 -13.88
C SER A 34 11.93 13.68 -14.05
N LEU A 35 11.62 12.95 -12.98
CA LEU A 35 11.54 11.49 -13.03
C LEU A 35 10.39 11.02 -13.93
N ALA A 36 9.22 11.66 -13.84
CA ALA A 36 8.08 11.35 -14.69
C ALA A 36 8.46 11.48 -16.18
N GLN A 37 9.15 12.55 -16.57
CA GLN A 37 9.58 12.74 -17.96
C GLN A 37 10.61 11.67 -18.39
N LYS A 38 11.55 11.32 -17.50
CA LYS A 38 12.51 10.25 -17.76
C LYS A 38 11.81 8.90 -18.01
N ASN A 39 10.80 8.58 -17.19
CA ASN A 39 10.00 7.38 -17.34
C ASN A 39 9.21 7.38 -18.66
N ILE A 40 8.58 8.50 -19.02
CA ILE A 40 7.88 8.68 -20.29
C ILE A 40 8.84 8.48 -21.47
N CYS A 41 10.03 9.07 -21.43
CA CYS A 41 11.05 8.88 -22.46
C CYS A 41 11.42 7.42 -22.64
N ASN A 42 11.62 6.67 -21.55
CA ASN A 42 11.92 5.24 -21.59
C ASN A 42 10.79 4.41 -22.23
N LEU A 43 9.52 4.75 -21.97
CA LEU A 43 8.37 4.07 -22.56
C LEU A 43 8.26 4.30 -24.08
N ILE A 44 8.73 5.45 -24.55
CA ILE A 44 8.63 5.86 -25.96
C ILE A 44 9.83 5.37 -26.80
N GLN A 45 10.98 5.06 -26.17
CA GLN A 45 12.19 4.55 -26.84
C GLN A 45 11.95 3.39 -27.84
N PRO A 46 11.15 2.35 -27.55
CA PRO A 46 10.99 1.22 -28.47
C PRO A 46 10.15 1.54 -29.72
N ILE A 47 9.49 2.71 -29.78
CA ILE A 47 8.63 3.07 -30.92
C ILE A 47 9.49 3.63 -32.06
N THR A 48 9.54 2.90 -33.18
CA THR A 48 10.36 3.24 -34.35
C THR A 48 9.68 4.28 -35.26
N ASN A 49 8.35 4.28 -35.35
CA ASN A 49 7.60 5.21 -36.20
C ASN A 49 7.46 6.58 -35.52
N SER A 50 8.00 7.63 -36.13
CA SER A 50 8.01 8.99 -35.58
C SER A 50 6.61 9.57 -35.35
N GLU A 51 5.66 9.35 -36.26
CA GLU A 51 4.30 9.91 -36.14
C GLU A 51 3.54 9.27 -34.97
N GLN A 52 3.68 7.95 -34.80
CA GLN A 52 3.10 7.25 -33.65
C GLN A 52 3.77 7.67 -32.34
N LYS A 53 5.09 7.86 -32.37
CA LYS A 53 5.89 8.32 -31.23
C LYS A 53 5.40 9.66 -30.70
N ASP A 54 5.14 10.61 -31.60
CA ASP A 54 4.68 11.95 -31.23
C ASP A 54 3.24 11.93 -30.69
N LYS A 55 2.35 11.13 -31.29
CA LYS A 55 0.98 10.94 -30.80
C LYS A 55 0.97 10.34 -29.39
N VAL A 56 1.76 9.29 -29.15
CA VAL A 56 1.86 8.65 -27.85
C VAL A 56 2.47 9.59 -26.82
N LYS A 57 3.54 10.31 -27.19
CA LYS A 57 4.18 11.30 -26.32
C LYS A 57 3.18 12.36 -25.85
N SER A 58 2.37 12.90 -26.76
CA SER A 58 1.34 13.90 -26.42
C SER A 58 0.36 13.40 -25.36
N VAL A 59 -0.07 12.13 -25.45
CA VAL A 59 -0.96 11.51 -24.46
C VAL A 59 -0.25 11.27 -23.13
N LEU A 60 1.00 10.81 -23.15
CA LEU A 60 1.77 10.54 -21.95
C LEU A 60 2.11 11.82 -21.19
N ASP A 61 2.51 12.88 -21.89
CA ASP A 61 2.79 14.19 -21.29
C ASP A 61 1.53 14.79 -20.64
N LYS A 62 0.35 14.61 -21.26
CA LYS A 62 -0.94 15.02 -20.66
C LYS A 62 -1.21 14.32 -19.32
N HIS A 63 -0.75 13.08 -19.17
CA HIS A 63 -0.93 12.27 -17.97
C HIS A 63 0.38 12.08 -17.19
N ALA A 64 1.33 13.01 -17.29
CA ALA A 64 2.67 12.88 -16.72
C ALA A 64 2.68 12.55 -15.22
N LYS A 65 1.66 13.05 -14.48
CA LYS A 65 1.47 12.78 -13.05
C LYS A 65 1.39 11.29 -12.71
N LEU A 66 0.91 10.45 -13.63
CA LEU A 66 0.77 9.00 -13.41
C LEU A 66 2.09 8.23 -13.55
N PHE A 67 3.12 8.87 -14.11
CA PHE A 67 4.42 8.25 -14.38
C PHE A 67 5.48 8.62 -13.35
N ASP A 68 5.11 9.32 -12.28
CA ASP A 68 5.95 9.49 -11.10
C ASP A 68 5.96 8.20 -10.28
N THR A 69 7.12 7.53 -10.24
CA THR A 69 7.33 6.28 -9.49
C THR A 69 7.91 6.50 -8.09
N THR A 70 8.14 7.75 -7.68
CA THR A 70 8.71 8.04 -6.34
C THR A 70 7.76 7.68 -5.20
N LYS A 71 6.45 7.74 -5.46
CA LYS A 71 5.41 7.58 -4.47
C LYS A 71 4.34 6.60 -4.98
N PRO A 72 3.72 5.83 -4.08
CA PRO A 72 2.58 5.02 -4.46
C PRO A 72 1.42 5.91 -4.89
N THR A 73 0.75 5.55 -5.98
CA THR A 73 -0.51 6.19 -6.38
C THR A 73 -1.60 5.81 -5.39
N ILE A 74 -2.17 6.80 -4.70
CA ILE A 74 -3.27 6.59 -3.76
C ILE A 74 -4.52 7.30 -4.30
N VAL A 75 -5.62 6.57 -4.41
CA VAL A 75 -6.90 7.12 -4.86
C VAL A 75 -7.70 7.56 -3.64
N ILE A 76 -7.98 8.86 -3.55
CA ILE A 76 -8.52 9.50 -2.34
C ILE A 76 -10.07 9.48 -2.25
N ASN A 77 -10.75 9.22 -3.38
CA ASN A 77 -12.22 9.28 -3.49
C ASN A 77 -12.86 7.90 -3.74
N VAL A 78 -12.26 6.84 -3.23
CA VAL A 78 -12.83 5.48 -3.33
C VAL A 78 -13.59 5.17 -2.06
N LYS A 79 -14.77 4.55 -2.20
CA LYS A 79 -15.50 4.00 -1.07
C LYS A 79 -14.58 3.02 -0.31
N PRO A 80 -14.44 3.15 1.02
CA PRO A 80 -13.61 2.23 1.79
C PRO A 80 -13.99 0.77 1.55
N HIS A 81 -12.97 -0.08 1.38
CA HIS A 81 -13.19 -1.51 1.31
C HIS A 81 -13.57 -2.04 2.70
N ALA A 82 -14.81 -2.51 2.84
CA ALA A 82 -15.30 -3.13 4.06
C ALA A 82 -15.12 -4.64 3.97
N ILE A 83 -14.51 -5.24 4.99
CA ILE A 83 -14.29 -6.68 5.08
C ILE A 83 -15.36 -7.24 6.01
N LYS A 84 -16.37 -7.89 5.43
CA LYS A 84 -17.42 -8.53 6.21
C LYS A 84 -16.89 -9.85 6.75
N THR A 85 -17.10 -10.09 8.04
CA THR A 85 -16.71 -11.33 8.70
C THR A 85 -17.91 -12.04 9.27
N LEU A 86 -17.86 -13.36 9.28
CA LEU A 86 -18.79 -14.22 10.02
C LEU A 86 -18.64 -13.99 11.53
N ASP A 87 -19.59 -14.51 12.31
CA ASP A 87 -19.55 -14.43 13.78
C ASP A 87 -18.55 -15.45 14.36
N TYR A 88 -17.27 -15.12 14.24
CA TYR A 88 -16.15 -15.87 14.81
C TYR A 88 -15.27 -14.97 15.69
N PRO A 89 -14.55 -15.54 16.67
CA PRO A 89 -13.53 -14.80 17.40
C PRO A 89 -12.47 -14.22 16.45
N PRO A 90 -11.94 -13.01 16.75
CA PRO A 90 -10.95 -12.37 15.90
C PRO A 90 -9.66 -13.20 15.83
N PRO A 91 -9.20 -13.62 14.63
CA PRO A 91 -7.97 -14.38 14.51
C PRO A 91 -6.76 -13.52 14.91
N SER A 92 -6.01 -14.03 15.88
CA SER A 92 -4.74 -13.47 16.32
C SER A 92 -3.66 -14.55 16.24
N SER A 93 -2.62 -14.27 15.48
CA SER A 93 -1.52 -15.20 15.23
C SER A 93 -0.19 -14.55 15.55
N LYS A 94 0.71 -15.35 16.15
CA LYS A 94 2.06 -14.90 16.49
C LYS A 94 2.87 -14.63 15.21
N PRO A 95 3.75 -13.61 15.21
CA PRO A 95 4.71 -13.40 14.13
C PRO A 95 5.58 -14.64 13.88
N TYR A 96 5.98 -14.87 12.63
CA TYR A 96 6.93 -15.91 12.30
C TYR A 96 8.34 -15.56 12.78
N TYR A 97 9.11 -16.59 13.14
CA TYR A 97 10.54 -16.42 13.37
C TYR A 97 11.23 -15.89 12.12
N SER A 98 12.09 -14.90 12.29
CA SER A 98 12.83 -14.25 11.21
C SER A 98 14.28 -14.05 11.64
N THR A 99 15.21 -14.24 10.71
CA THR A 99 16.63 -13.94 10.94
C THR A 99 16.84 -12.42 11.10
N PRO A 100 17.92 -11.96 11.74
CA PRO A 100 18.19 -10.53 11.93
C PRO A 100 18.14 -9.72 10.63
N ALA A 101 18.79 -10.23 9.56
CA ALA A 101 18.77 -9.58 8.24
C ALA A 101 17.35 -9.42 7.66
N LYS A 102 16.45 -10.39 7.90
CA LYS A 102 15.05 -10.30 7.50
C LYS A 102 14.28 -9.32 8.36
N GLN A 103 14.57 -9.23 9.66
CA GLN A 103 13.95 -8.25 10.55
C GLN A 103 14.32 -6.82 10.13
N ASP A 104 15.58 -6.56 9.79
CA ASP A 104 16.03 -5.26 9.30
C ASP A 104 15.34 -4.86 7.99
N ALA A 105 15.25 -5.78 7.04
CA ALA A 105 14.54 -5.55 5.79
C ALA A 105 13.04 -5.30 6.04
N MET A 106 12.42 -6.05 6.94
CA MET A 106 11.01 -5.88 7.29
C MET A 106 10.75 -4.53 7.97
N TYR A 107 11.67 -4.08 8.83
CA TYR A 107 11.62 -2.76 9.44
C TYR A 107 11.70 -1.64 8.39
N LYS A 108 12.65 -1.71 7.45
CA LYS A 108 12.78 -0.72 6.36
C LYS A 108 11.50 -0.58 5.54
N ILE A 109 10.92 -1.71 5.09
CA ILE A 109 9.66 -1.72 4.35
C ILE A 109 8.53 -1.12 5.21
N THR A 110 8.47 -1.46 6.50
CA THR A 110 7.45 -0.90 7.41
C THR A 110 7.56 0.61 7.54
N GLN A 111 8.78 1.16 7.66
CA GLN A 111 9.00 2.60 7.73
C GLN A 111 8.59 3.31 6.44
N GLU A 112 8.90 2.75 5.27
CA GLU A 112 8.46 3.29 3.97
C GLU A 112 6.92 3.33 3.89
N LEU A 113 6.25 2.24 4.27
CA LEU A 113 4.78 2.18 4.29
C LEU A 113 4.16 3.18 5.27
N LEU A 114 4.79 3.41 6.43
CA LEU A 114 4.39 4.45 7.38
C LEU A 114 4.59 5.86 6.82
N GLN A 115 5.73 6.11 6.16
CA GLN A 115 6.05 7.39 5.53
C GLN A 115 5.05 7.74 4.42
N PHE A 116 4.62 6.74 3.63
CA PHE A 116 3.59 6.90 2.61
C PHE A 116 2.16 6.89 3.17
N ALA A 117 1.98 6.81 4.50
CA ALA A 117 0.68 6.73 5.16
C ALA A 117 -0.21 5.58 4.65
N LEU A 118 0.41 4.50 4.16
CA LEU A 118 -0.30 3.29 3.71
C LEU A 118 -0.69 2.38 4.89
N ILE A 119 0.08 2.42 5.97
CA ILE A 119 -0.20 1.71 7.22
C ILE A 119 -0.11 2.68 8.42
N ARG A 120 -0.60 2.23 9.58
CA ARG A 120 -0.47 2.95 10.85
C ARG A 120 -0.35 1.96 12.02
N PRO A 121 0.24 2.37 13.15
CA PRO A 121 0.14 1.60 14.39
C PRO A 121 -1.33 1.37 14.78
N SER A 122 -1.63 0.20 15.35
CA SER A 122 -2.99 -0.12 15.80
C SER A 122 -2.96 -1.04 17.01
N TYR A 123 -4.00 -0.95 17.84
CA TYR A 123 -4.29 -1.88 18.94
C TYR A 123 -5.49 -2.74 18.55
N SER A 124 -5.26 -3.74 17.70
CA SER A 124 -6.31 -4.57 17.12
C SER A 124 -6.39 -5.93 17.83
N PRO A 125 -7.60 -6.48 18.05
CA PRO A 125 -7.76 -7.87 18.49
C PRO A 125 -7.42 -8.87 17.36
N TYR A 126 -7.35 -8.41 16.11
CA TYR A 126 -6.90 -9.18 14.95
C TYR A 126 -5.40 -9.02 14.76
N ALA A 127 -4.69 -10.12 14.52
CA ALA A 127 -3.28 -10.11 14.17
C ALA A 127 -2.96 -11.20 13.15
N ALA A 128 -2.34 -10.80 12.04
CA ALA A 128 -1.83 -11.69 11.00
C ALA A 128 -0.30 -11.55 10.92
N PRO A 129 0.45 -12.66 10.82
CA PRO A 129 1.91 -12.59 10.72
C PRO A 129 2.31 -12.14 9.31
N ALA A 130 3.44 -11.44 9.23
CA ALA A 130 4.08 -11.09 7.96
C ALA A 130 5.37 -11.88 7.78
N LEU A 131 5.74 -12.14 6.53
CA LEU A 131 6.98 -12.79 6.14
C LEU A 131 7.59 -12.10 4.92
N LEU A 132 8.90 -12.26 4.75
CA LEU A 132 9.61 -11.74 3.58
C LEU A 132 9.87 -12.84 2.55
N VAL A 133 9.55 -12.53 1.29
CA VAL A 133 9.84 -13.37 0.12
C VAL A 133 10.85 -12.64 -0.76
N ALA A 134 11.89 -13.34 -1.22
CA ALA A 134 12.85 -12.77 -2.17
C ALA A 134 12.21 -12.62 -3.55
N LYS A 135 12.44 -11.47 -4.19
CA LYS A 135 12.12 -11.22 -5.59
C LYS A 135 13.30 -11.59 -6.48
N HIS A 136 13.05 -11.67 -7.79
CA HIS A 136 14.08 -11.92 -8.81
C HIS A 136 15.13 -10.81 -8.88
N ASP A 137 14.76 -9.57 -8.53
CA ASP A 137 15.63 -8.40 -8.47
C ASP A 137 16.47 -8.33 -7.18
N CYS A 138 16.55 -9.43 -6.43
CA CYS A 138 17.21 -9.55 -5.12
C CYS A 138 16.62 -8.65 -4.02
N THR A 139 15.47 -8.01 -4.23
CA THR A 139 14.75 -7.25 -3.20
C THR A 139 13.79 -8.12 -2.41
N TRP A 140 13.26 -7.59 -1.30
CA TRP A 140 12.28 -8.29 -0.47
C TRP A 140 10.85 -7.82 -0.77
N ARG A 141 9.90 -8.75 -0.69
CA ARG A 141 8.46 -8.47 -0.66
C ARG A 141 7.92 -8.88 0.70
N MET A 142 7.32 -7.94 1.41
CA MET A 142 6.54 -8.24 2.61
C MET A 142 5.20 -8.86 2.21
N VAL A 143 4.90 -10.03 2.75
CA VAL A 143 3.67 -10.79 2.50
C VAL A 143 2.99 -11.05 3.84
N VAL A 144 1.75 -10.60 3.99
CA VAL A 144 0.95 -10.83 5.19
C VAL A 144 0.11 -12.10 4.99
N ASP A 145 0.20 -13.04 5.93
CA ASP A 145 -0.59 -14.27 5.89
C ASP A 145 -2.00 -14.03 6.46
N TYR A 146 -2.91 -13.67 5.56
CA TYR A 146 -4.33 -13.47 5.87
C TYR A 146 -5.16 -14.76 5.87
N LYS A 147 -4.59 -15.97 5.76
CA LYS A 147 -5.38 -17.21 5.60
C LYS A 147 -6.47 -17.38 6.67
N LYS A 148 -6.12 -17.17 7.95
CA LYS A 148 -7.10 -17.27 9.05
C LYS A 148 -8.19 -16.21 8.98
N LEU A 149 -7.86 -15.00 8.52
CA LEU A 149 -8.84 -13.95 8.30
C LEU A 149 -9.74 -14.32 7.12
N ASN A 150 -9.17 -14.72 5.99
CA ASN A 150 -9.89 -15.07 4.78
C ASN A 150 -10.90 -16.22 4.99
N ASN A 151 -10.59 -17.16 5.89
CA ASN A 151 -11.50 -18.25 6.23
C ASN A 151 -12.80 -17.79 6.93
N ILE A 152 -12.81 -16.59 7.52
CA ILE A 152 -13.98 -16.04 8.21
C ILE A 152 -14.58 -14.83 7.47
N THR A 153 -14.08 -14.47 6.29
CA THR A 153 -14.60 -13.37 5.46
C THR A 153 -15.64 -13.84 4.44
N ILE A 154 -16.60 -12.97 4.12
CA ILE A 154 -17.67 -13.17 3.11
C ILE A 154 -17.70 -12.06 2.06
#